data_AF-C3XCN0-F1
#
_entry.id   AF-C3XCN0-F1
#
_cell.length_a   1.000
_cell.length_b   1.000
_cell.length_c   1.000
_cell.angle_alpha   90.00
_cell.angle_beta   90.00
_cell.angle_gamma   90.00
#
_symmetry.space_group_name_H-M   'P 1'
#
loop_
_entity.id
_entity.type
_entity.pdbx_description
1 polymer ?
#
loop_
_entity_poly.entity_id
_entity_poly.type
_entity_poly.pdbx_seq_one_letter_code
_entity_poly.pdbx_strand_id
1 'polypeptide(L)'
;MQAEGGLGDRVKVACAVVAILAGIVGFYLLAGKPTLTRVGVLVAGLVVGAVLAWFSASGREFIAFAKESYRETRKVVWPPRNDAIRLTGIVFGFVLMIAIFLWGTDKVLEFVLYNFILGWKK
;
A
#
# COMPACT_ATOMS: atom_id res chain seq x y z
N MET A 1 9.81 -2.42 -23.62
CA MET A 1 9.97 -3.19 -24.87
C MET A 1 11.33 -3.87 -24.74
N GLN A 2 11.53 -5.19 -24.63
CA GLN A 2 10.80 -6.37 -25.08
C GLN A 2 10.82 -7.43 -23.97
N ALA A 3 9.67 -8.01 -23.64
CA ALA A 3 9.59 -9.25 -22.85
C ALA A 3 9.49 -10.43 -23.81
N GLU A 4 10.60 -10.79 -24.47
CA GLU A 4 10.75 -12.12 -25.07
C GLU A 4 11.26 -13.12 -24.01
N GLY A 5 10.53 -13.20 -22.89
CA GLY A 5 10.57 -14.39 -22.06
C GLY A 5 9.91 -15.50 -22.87
N GLY A 6 10.69 -16.45 -23.37
CA GLY A 6 10.22 -17.59 -24.15
C GLY A 6 9.02 -18.27 -23.48
N LEU A 7 8.17 -18.94 -24.27
CA LEU A 7 6.91 -19.57 -23.82
C LEU A 7 7.06 -20.31 -22.47
N GLY A 8 8.19 -20.99 -22.26
CA GLY A 8 8.49 -21.74 -21.05
C GLY A 8 8.58 -20.91 -19.76
N ASP A 9 8.96 -19.63 -19.81
CA ASP A 9 8.99 -18.79 -18.59
C ASP A 9 7.60 -18.31 -18.21
N ARG A 10 6.79 -17.92 -19.21
CA ARG A 10 5.38 -17.54 -19.00
C ARG A 10 4.56 -18.72 -18.46
N VAL A 11 4.85 -19.93 -18.93
CA VAL A 11 4.24 -21.17 -18.41
C VAL A 11 4.63 -21.40 -16.95
N LYS A 12 5.89 -21.19 -16.55
CA LYS A 12 6.32 -21.34 -15.15
C LYS A 12 5.64 -20.34 -14.22
N VAL A 13 5.49 -19.07 -14.64
CA VAL A 13 4.75 -18.05 -13.89
C VAL A 13 3.27 -18.43 -13.78
N ALA A 14 2.64 -18.85 -14.89
CA ALA A 14 1.25 -19.29 -14.87
C ALA A 14 1.05 -20.50 -13.94
N CYS A 15 1.95 -21.49 -13.98
CA CYS A 15 1.94 -22.62 -13.05
C CYS A 15 2.11 -22.20 -11.59
N ALA A 16 2.95 -21.20 -11.29
CA ALA A 16 3.09 -20.67 -9.94
C ALA A 16 1.79 -20.02 -9.44
N VAL A 17 1.12 -19.22 -10.28
CA VAL A 17 -0.18 -18.60 -9.97
C VAL A 17 -1.25 -19.67 -9.74
N VAL A 18 -1.30 -20.69 -10.60
CA VAL A 18 -2.24 -21.82 -10.47
C VAL A 18 -1.97 -22.62 -9.19
N ALA A 19 -0.71 -22.83 -8.82
CA ALA A 19 -0.35 -23.54 -7.58
C ALA A 19 -0.79 -22.76 -6.31
N ILE A 20 -0.66 -21.43 -6.31
CA ILE A 20 -1.15 -20.58 -5.22
C ILE A 20 -2.68 -20.63 -5.15
N LEU A 21 -3.36 -20.50 -6.29
CA LEU A 21 -4.83 -20.60 -6.35
C LEU A 21 -5.32 -21.98 -5.91
N ALA A 22 -4.64 -23.06 -6.29
CA ALA A 22 -4.95 -24.41 -5.83
C ALA A 22 -4.75 -24.57 -4.31
N GLY A 23 -3.73 -23.91 -3.72
CA GLY A 23 -3.54 -23.85 -2.27
C GLY A 23 -4.68 -23.12 -1.54
N ILE A 24 -5.15 -21.99 -2.10
CA ILE A 24 -6.28 -21.22 -1.56
C ILE A 24 -7.58 -22.03 -1.67
N VAL A 25 -7.85 -22.65 -2.81
CA VAL A 25 -9.03 -23.51 -3.02
C VAL A 25 -8.98 -24.72 -2.09
N GLY A 26 -7.81 -25.35 -1.93
CA GLY A 26 -7.59 -26.45 -0.99
C GLY A 26 -7.87 -26.05 0.47
N PHE A 27 -7.54 -24.81 0.87
CA PHE A 27 -7.88 -24.28 2.18
C PHE A 27 -9.41 -24.17 2.40
N TYR A 28 -10.15 -23.69 1.39
CA TYR A 28 -11.61 -23.56 1.46
C TYR A 28 -12.33 -24.92 1.42
N LEU A 29 -11.87 -25.87 0.61
CA LEU A 29 -12.46 -27.22 0.55
C LEU A 29 -12.26 -28.00 1.86
N LEU A 30 -11.18 -27.71 2.58
CA LEU A 30 -10.86 -28.36 3.86
C LEU A 30 -11.46 -27.64 5.08
N ALA A 31 -12.48 -26.79 4.87
CA ALA A 31 -13.17 -26.00 5.90
C ALA A 31 -13.93 -26.82 6.97
N GLY A 32 -13.92 -28.16 6.88
CA GLY A 32 -14.50 -29.08 7.89
C GLY A 32 -13.48 -29.85 8.76
N LYS A 33 -12.16 -29.77 8.49
CA LYS A 33 -11.11 -30.55 9.21
C LYS A 33 -10.33 -29.71 10.22
N PRO A 34 -9.47 -30.29 11.09
CA PRO A 34 -8.70 -29.54 12.09
C PRO A 34 -7.90 -28.38 11.50
N THR A 35 -7.81 -27.26 12.21
CA THR A 35 -7.18 -26.01 11.77
C THR A 35 -5.72 -26.21 11.31
N LEU A 36 -4.97 -27.10 11.97
CA LEU A 36 -3.59 -27.43 11.59
C LEU A 36 -3.46 -27.91 10.14
N THR A 37 -4.35 -28.81 9.72
CA THR A 37 -4.36 -29.37 8.35
C THR A 37 -4.67 -28.30 7.30
N ARG A 38 -5.56 -27.34 7.61
CA ARG A 38 -5.90 -26.25 6.69
C ARG A 38 -4.72 -25.32 6.48
N VAL A 39 -4.11 -24.88 7.58
CA VAL A 39 -2.91 -24.02 7.54
C VAL A 39 -1.77 -24.74 6.83
N GLY A 40 -1.60 -26.05 7.04
CA GLY A 40 -0.60 -26.85 6.34
C GLY A 40 -0.76 -26.85 4.81
N VAL A 41 -1.98 -27.04 4.30
CA VAL A 41 -2.26 -27.01 2.84
C VAL A 41 -2.05 -25.62 2.24
N LEU A 42 -2.46 -24.57 2.96
CA LEU A 42 -2.25 -23.18 2.52
C LEU A 42 -0.76 -22.83 2.47
N VAL A 43 -0.02 -23.17 3.52
CA VAL A 43 1.44 -22.93 3.59
C VAL A 43 2.17 -23.75 2.53
N ALA A 44 1.80 -25.02 2.33
CA ALA A 44 2.40 -25.86 1.28
C ALA A 44 2.14 -25.27 -0.12
N GLY A 45 0.92 -24.84 -0.43
CA GLY A 45 0.60 -24.19 -1.71
C GLY A 45 1.36 -22.88 -1.92
N LEU A 46 1.51 -22.07 -0.87
CA LEU A 46 2.26 -20.83 -0.91
C LEU A 46 3.77 -21.07 -1.09
N VAL A 47 4.33 -22.06 -0.40
CA VAL A 47 5.74 -22.46 -0.55
C VAL A 47 6.01 -22.99 -1.95
N VAL A 48 5.16 -23.88 -2.48
CA VAL A 48 5.30 -24.40 -3.85
C VAL A 48 5.20 -23.28 -4.88
N GLY A 49 4.22 -22.37 -4.73
CA GLY A 49 4.08 -21.20 -5.58
C GLY A 49 5.29 -20.27 -5.53
N ALA A 50 5.80 -20.01 -4.33
CA ALA A 50 6.99 -19.17 -4.12
C ALA A 50 8.25 -19.79 -4.75
N VAL A 51 8.45 -21.10 -4.60
CA VAL A 51 9.57 -21.82 -5.21
C VAL A 51 9.48 -21.77 -6.74
N LEU A 52 8.30 -22.04 -7.30
CA LEU A 52 8.09 -21.96 -8.75
C LEU A 52 8.33 -20.56 -9.30
N ALA A 53 7.86 -19.53 -8.60
CA ALA A 53 8.11 -18.13 -8.95
C ALA A 53 9.61 -17.77 -8.85
N TRP A 54 10.32 -18.27 -7.84
CA TRP A 54 11.76 -18.04 -7.65
C TRP A 54 12.62 -18.66 -8.75
N PHE A 55 12.21 -19.82 -9.29
CA PHE A 55 12.91 -20.47 -10.39
C PHE A 55 12.61 -19.85 -11.77
N SER A 56 11.53 -19.06 -11.89
CA SER A 56 11.18 -18.32 -13.12
C SER A 56 12.17 -17.18 -13.38
N ALA A 57 12.44 -16.87 -14.66
CA ALA A 57 13.27 -15.74 -15.06
C ALA A 57 12.69 -14.41 -14.57
N SER A 58 11.37 -14.23 -14.61
CA SER A 58 10.68 -13.06 -14.02
C SER A 58 10.94 -12.89 -12.51
N GLY A 59 11.03 -13.98 -11.75
CA GLY A 59 11.32 -13.94 -10.31
C GLY A 59 12.75 -13.48 -10.00
N ARG A 60 13.72 -13.95 -10.80
CA ARG A 60 15.12 -13.49 -10.69
C ARG A 60 15.27 -12.01 -11.06
N GLU A 61 14.58 -11.56 -12.09
CA GLU A 61 14.54 -10.14 -12.46
C GLU A 61 13.94 -9.29 -11.35
N PHE A 62 12.81 -9.70 -10.75
CA PHE A 62 12.20 -8.97 -9.63
C PHE A 62 13.15 -8.84 -8.44
N ILE A 63 13.88 -9.90 -8.08
CA ILE A 63 14.87 -9.86 -7.00
C ILE A 63 16.03 -8.91 -7.35
N ALA A 64 16.50 -8.92 -8.60
CA ALA A 64 17.52 -7.98 -9.08
C ALA A 64 17.02 -6.53 -9.00
N PHE A 65 15.81 -6.25 -9.47
CA PHE A 65 15.15 -4.95 -9.36
C PHE A 65 14.96 -4.51 -7.91
N ALA A 66 14.56 -5.40 -7.00
CA ALA A 66 14.40 -5.10 -5.59
C ALA A 66 15.75 -4.73 -4.94
N LYS A 67 16.81 -5.46 -5.30
CA LYS A 67 18.18 -5.16 -4.84
C LYS A 67 18.68 -3.82 -5.37
N GLU A 68 18.40 -3.50 -6.62
CA GLU A 68 18.72 -2.20 -7.22
C GLU A 68 17.93 -1.06 -6.56
N SER A 69 16.63 -1.25 -6.35
CA SER A 69 15.75 -0.28 -5.66
C SER A 69 16.21 -0.01 -4.23
N TYR A 70 16.65 -1.04 -3.51
CA TYR A 70 17.23 -0.87 -2.17
C TYR A 70 18.56 -0.11 -2.23
N ARG A 71 19.42 -0.44 -3.19
CA ARG A 71 20.69 0.26 -3.39
C ARG A 71 20.47 1.74 -3.73
N GLU A 72 19.43 2.06 -4.49
CA GLU A 72 19.07 3.45 -4.82
C GLU A 72 18.47 4.18 -3.62
N THR A 73 17.61 3.51 -2.86
CA THR A 73 17.05 4.05 -1.61
C THR A 73 18.15 4.39 -0.61
N ARG A 74 19.25 3.62 -0.57
CA ARG A 74 20.42 3.94 0.26
C ARG A 74 21.21 5.17 -0.22
N LYS A 75 21.03 5.60 -1.47
CA LYS A 75 21.59 6.86 -1.98
C LYS A 75 20.71 8.06 -1.65
N VAL A 76 19.46 7.84 -1.21
CA VAL A 76 18.59 8.91 -0.70
C VAL A 76 19.16 9.37 0.63
N VAL A 77 19.97 10.42 0.57
CA VAL A 77 20.40 11.18 1.73
C VAL A 77 19.17 11.87 2.29
N TRP A 78 18.62 11.29 3.36
CA TRP A 78 17.56 11.93 4.11
C TRP A 78 18.08 13.27 4.67
N PRO A 79 17.30 14.35 4.52
CA PRO A 79 17.68 15.64 5.05
C PRO A 79 17.93 15.53 6.56
N PRO A 80 18.85 16.34 7.11
CA PRO A 80 19.10 16.34 8.55
C PRO A 80 17.80 16.65 9.31
N ARG A 81 17.66 16.09 10.51
CA ARG A 81 16.42 16.19 11.33
C ARG A 81 15.92 17.62 11.49
N ASN A 82 16.84 18.58 11.56
CA ASN A 82 16.54 20.00 11.70
C ASN A 82 15.81 20.58 10.48
N ASP A 83 16.18 20.16 9.27
CA ASP A 83 15.55 20.62 8.02
C ASP A 83 14.16 19.99 7.86
N ALA A 84 14.03 18.70 8.17
CA ALA A 84 12.75 18.01 8.16
C ALA A 84 11.75 18.66 9.12
N ILE A 85 12.16 18.94 10.36
CA ILE A 85 11.32 19.59 11.38
C ILE A 85 10.95 21.02 10.95
N ARG A 86 11.88 21.76 10.34
CA ARG A 86 11.61 23.11 9.83
C ARG A 86 10.54 23.09 8.73
N LEU A 87 10.66 22.19 7.76
CA LEU A 87 9.68 22.04 6.69
C LEU A 87 8.30 21.64 7.23
N THR A 88 8.24 20.67 8.15
CA THR A 88 6.98 20.30 8.81
C THR A 88 6.40 21.46 9.61
N GLY A 89 7.22 22.21 10.34
CA GLY A 89 6.80 23.37 11.12
C GLY A 89 6.21 24.50 10.27
N ILE A 90 6.81 24.77 9.09
CA ILE A 90 6.26 25.73 8.13
C ILE A 90 4.87 25.31 7.66
N VAL A 91 4.70 24.04 7.26
CA VAL A 91 3.40 23.51 6.84
C VAL A 91 2.38 23.57 7.99
N PHE A 92 2.79 23.22 9.21
CA PHE A 92 1.92 23.27 10.39
C PHE A 92 1.46 24.69 10.70
N GLY A 93 2.37 25.67 10.64
CA GLY A 93 2.03 27.09 10.79
C GLY A 93 1.05 27.58 9.72
N PHE A 94 1.26 27.17 8.46
CA PHE A 94 0.36 27.50 7.35
C PHE A 94 -1.06 26.93 7.56
N VAL A 95 -1.15 25.65 7.95
CA VAL A 95 -2.45 25.00 8.23
C VAL A 95 -3.15 25.67 9.42
N LEU A 96 -2.42 26.00 10.50
CA LEU A 96 -2.99 26.71 11.65
C LEU A 96 -3.53 28.09 11.25
N MET A 97 -2.82 28.84 10.41
CA MET A 97 -3.27 30.14 9.92
C MET A 97 -4.60 30.02 9.15
N ILE A 98 -4.71 29.04 8.25
CA ILE A 98 -5.95 28.78 7.52
C ILE A 98 -7.06 28.32 8.47
N ALA A 99 -6.76 27.45 9.43
CA ALA A 99 -7.74 26.97 10.41
C ALA A 99 -8.33 28.13 11.23
N ILE A 100 -7.50 29.08 11.68
CA ILE A 100 -7.96 30.28 12.39
C ILE A 100 -8.79 31.18 11.48
N PHE A 101 -8.36 31.35 10.22
CA PHE A 101 -9.09 32.16 9.25
C PHE A 101 -10.49 31.58 8.93
N LEU A 102 -10.58 30.27 8.68
CA LEU A 102 -11.86 29.58 8.49
C LEU A 102 -12.72 29.69 9.74
N TRP A 103 -12.16 29.40 10.92
CA TRP A 103 -12.89 29.52 12.18
C TRP A 103 -13.47 30.92 12.40
N GLY A 104 -12.70 31.97 12.11
CA GLY A 104 -13.17 33.35 12.16
C GLY A 104 -14.28 33.62 11.15
N THR A 105 -14.14 33.13 9.93
CA THR A 105 -15.16 33.25 8.88
C THR A 105 -16.45 32.54 9.26
N ASP A 106 -16.37 31.34 9.81
CA ASP A 106 -17.51 30.56 10.30
C ASP A 106 -18.24 31.32 11.42
N LYS A 107 -17.49 31.97 12.33
CA LYS A 107 -18.06 32.81 13.40
C LYS A 107 -18.74 34.07 12.87
N VAL A 108 -18.17 34.69 11.83
CA VAL A 108 -18.78 35.85 11.15
C VAL A 108 -20.05 35.42 10.42
N LEU A 109 -20.03 34.29 9.73
CA LEU A 109 -21.21 33.71 9.08
C LEU A 109 -22.31 33.40 10.11
N GLU A 110 -21.95 32.78 11.23
CA GLU A 110 -22.86 32.51 12.35
C GLU A 110 -23.52 33.80 12.87
N PHE A 111 -22.72 34.84 13.12
CA PHE A 111 -23.21 36.14 13.59
C PHE A 111 -24.16 36.80 12.59
N VAL A 112 -23.76 36.89 11.32
CA VAL A 112 -24.56 37.52 10.25
C VAL A 112 -25.86 36.75 10.04
N LEU A 113 -25.80 35.42 9.99
CA LEU A 113 -26.96 34.59 9.72
C LEU A 113 -27.95 34.61 10.90
N TYR A 114 -27.49 34.54 12.15
CA TYR A 114 -28.39 34.65 13.30
C TYR A 114 -28.98 36.05 13.46
N ASN A 115 -28.17 37.10 13.33
CA ASN A 115 -28.64 38.47 13.53
C ASN A 115 -29.57 38.94 12.39
N PHE A 116 -29.27 38.57 11.14
CA PHE A 116 -30.01 39.05 9.97
C PHE A 116 -31.19 38.15 9.58
N ILE A 117 -31.02 36.82 9.63
CA ILE A 117 -32.07 35.87 9.21
C ILE A 117 -33.02 35.52 10.37
N LEU A 118 -32.49 35.25 11.57
CA LEU A 118 -33.29 34.80 12.71
C LEU A 118 -33.84 35.98 13.55
N GLY A 119 -33.20 37.14 13.46
CA GLY A 119 -33.64 38.39 14.09
C GLY A 119 -34.85 39.06 13.45
N TRP A 120 -35.31 38.60 12.27
CA TRP A 120 -36.48 39.19 11.57
C TRP A 120 -37.83 38.62 12.03
N LYS A 121 -37.84 37.64 12.94
CA LYS A 121 -39.06 37.06 13.51
C LYS A 121 -39.06 37.14 15.05
N LYS A 122 -39.01 38.37 15.56
CA LYS A 122 -39.69 38.76 16.80
C LYS A 122 -40.53 39.99 16.52
#